data_AF-A0A4P6MLI9-F1
#
_entry.id   AF-A0A4P6MLI9-F1
#
_cell.length_a   1.000
_cell.length_b   1.000
_cell.length_c   1.000
_cell.angle_alpha   90.00
_cell.angle_beta   90.00
_cell.angle_gamma   90.00
#
_symmetry.space_group_name_H-M   'P 1'
#
loop_
_entity.id
_entity.type
_entity.pdbx_description
1 polymer ?
#
loop_
_entity_poly.entity_id
_entity_poly.type
_entity_poly.pdbx_seq_one_letter_code
_entity_poly.pdbx_strand_id
1 'polypeptide(L)'
;MRVLLLCLGLCLISGPLAAQDDLGLSAPPAITESAFLRHLLPRFSLKTGIRVVADANGPMALTPEPPGTPVFEARGVLYYLRIDEDARQDRFRDWLTSDIGKRTIAAFPGDPVFSAPVAAAASESAPLFEGDLALGAELSLTMCGRCHVIGPQNAKNGIDSTPSFAVLKTLPDWEDRFQQFYVLRPHGAFTQIAGVTEPFDPERPSPIVPVEMTLENLDAILAYVAASPTADLGAPLQTQ
;
A
#
# COMPACT_ATOMS: atom_id res chain seq x y z
N MET A 1 -56.31 -6.85 31.97
CA MET A 1 -55.27 -7.88 32.19
C MET A 1 -54.31 -8.06 31.01
N ARG A 2 -54.76 -8.08 29.75
CA ARG A 2 -53.86 -8.23 28.57
C ARG A 2 -52.91 -7.05 28.31
N VAL A 3 -53.29 -5.82 28.66
CA VAL A 3 -52.44 -4.62 28.46
C VAL A 3 -51.31 -4.51 29.50
N LEU A 4 -51.53 -5.00 30.73
CA LEU A 4 -50.51 -5.00 31.78
C LEU A 4 -49.39 -6.02 31.50
N LEU A 5 -49.73 -7.14 30.84
CA LEU A 5 -48.77 -8.16 30.41
C LEU A 5 -47.91 -7.71 29.22
N LEU A 6 -48.38 -6.74 28.43
CA LEU A 6 -47.61 -6.22 27.28
C LEU A 6 -46.50 -5.25 27.70
N CYS A 7 -46.71 -4.48 28.78
CA CYS A 7 -45.69 -3.54 29.29
C CYS A 7 -44.55 -4.25 30.03
N LEU A 8 -44.81 -5.42 30.63
CA LEU A 8 -43.78 -6.18 31.35
C LEU A 8 -42.86 -6.99 30.41
N GLY A 9 -43.31 -7.29 29.19
CA GLY A 9 -42.50 -7.98 28.17
C GLY A 9 -41.46 -7.08 27.49
N LEU A 10 -41.66 -5.76 27.46
CA LEU A 10 -40.76 -4.82 26.78
C LEU A 10 -39.52 -4.43 27.61
N CYS A 11 -39.52 -4.70 28.93
CA CYS A 11 -38.38 -4.38 29.80
C CYS A 11 -37.29 -5.46 29.83
N LEU A 12 -37.47 -6.59 29.14
CA LEU A 12 -36.58 -7.76 29.19
C LEU A 12 -35.61 -7.88 28.00
N ILE A 13 -35.57 -6.87 27.11
CA ILE A 13 -34.63 -6.83 25.97
C ILE A 13 -33.44 -5.88 26.24
N SER A 14 -33.30 -5.39 27.47
CA SER A 14 -32.09 -4.68 27.91
C SER A 14 -30.97 -5.70 28.14
N GLY A 15 -30.42 -6.24 27.05
CA GLY A 15 -29.12 -6.93 27.11
C GLY A 15 -28.06 -5.96 27.66
N PRO A 16 -27.02 -6.47 28.34
CA PRO A 16 -25.91 -5.61 28.74
C PRO A 16 -25.35 -4.97 27.47
N LEU A 17 -25.46 -3.65 27.36
CA LEU A 17 -24.67 -2.89 26.41
C LEU A 17 -23.23 -3.06 26.91
N ALA A 18 -22.51 -4.04 26.38
CA ALA A 18 -21.11 -4.24 26.70
C ALA A 18 -20.41 -2.92 26.37
N ALA A 19 -19.96 -2.21 27.42
CA ALA A 19 -19.10 -1.07 27.25
C ALA A 19 -17.89 -1.58 26.46
N GLN A 20 -17.69 -1.06 25.26
CA GLN A 20 -16.50 -1.39 24.49
C GLN A 20 -15.28 -0.92 25.27
N ASP A 21 -14.33 -1.81 25.50
CA ASP A 21 -13.09 -1.47 26.18
C ASP A 21 -12.34 -0.39 25.40
N ASP A 22 -11.76 0.55 26.16
CA ASP A 22 -10.95 1.64 25.62
C ASP A 22 -9.70 1.05 24.93
N LEU A 23 -9.34 1.58 23.75
CA LEU A 23 -8.08 1.22 23.09
C LEU A 23 -6.91 1.98 23.72
N GLY A 24 -5.94 1.26 24.28
CA GLY A 24 -4.72 1.84 24.82
C GLY A 24 -3.74 2.27 23.73
N LEU A 25 -3.16 3.46 23.87
CA LEU A 25 -2.11 4.01 23.02
C LEU A 25 -0.88 4.35 23.87
N SER A 26 0.20 3.62 23.66
CA SER A 26 1.51 3.95 24.21
C SER A 26 2.21 5.00 23.34
N ALA A 27 2.96 5.90 23.96
CA ALA A 27 3.73 6.92 23.25
C ALA A 27 4.95 7.34 24.09
N PRO A 28 6.04 7.79 23.45
CA PRO A 28 7.26 8.19 24.16
C PRO A 28 7.03 9.46 24.97
N PRO A 29 7.89 9.73 25.98
CA PRO A 29 7.80 10.91 26.84
C PRO A 29 7.64 12.23 26.08
N ALA A 30 8.37 12.38 24.96
CA ALA A 30 8.29 13.56 24.09
C ALA A 30 6.85 13.88 23.59
N ILE A 31 5.98 12.87 23.53
CA ILE A 31 4.58 12.98 23.11
C ILE A 31 3.66 13.04 24.32
N THR A 32 3.86 12.18 25.32
CA THR A 32 2.96 12.10 26.49
C THR A 32 3.10 13.28 27.44
N GLU A 33 4.29 13.87 27.55
CA GLU A 33 4.54 15.10 28.31
C GLU A 33 3.96 16.33 27.61
N SER A 34 3.71 16.24 26.30
CA SER A 34 3.01 17.28 25.56
C SER A 34 1.49 17.20 25.79
N ALA A 35 0.80 18.33 25.61
CA ALA A 35 -0.67 18.34 25.61
C ALA A 35 -1.28 17.71 24.33
N PHE A 36 -0.46 17.15 23.44
CA PHE A 36 -0.88 16.69 22.11
C PHE A 36 -1.90 15.56 22.18
N LEU A 37 -1.67 14.50 22.97
CA LEU A 37 -2.64 13.39 23.07
C LEU A 37 -3.98 13.87 23.67
N ARG A 38 -3.93 14.80 24.62
CA ARG A 38 -5.14 15.42 25.19
C ARG A 38 -5.92 16.26 24.18
N HIS A 39 -5.24 16.78 23.16
CA HIS A 39 -5.88 17.45 22.03
C HIS A 39 -6.38 16.45 20.98
N LEU A 40 -5.58 15.45 20.63
CA LEU A 40 -5.85 14.55 19.52
C LEU A 40 -6.98 13.55 19.82
N LEU A 41 -6.85 12.80 20.92
CA LEU A 41 -7.68 11.62 21.19
C LEU A 41 -9.18 11.94 21.34
N PRO A 42 -9.60 13.00 22.05
CA PRO A 42 -11.03 13.31 22.17
C PRO A 42 -11.71 13.61 20.82
N ARG A 43 -10.96 14.15 19.85
CA ARG A 43 -11.50 14.52 18.53
C ARG A 43 -11.73 13.30 17.65
N PHE A 44 -10.83 12.31 17.73
CA PHE A 44 -11.07 11.01 17.12
C PHE A 44 -12.31 10.37 17.72
N SER A 45 -12.35 10.23 19.05
CA SER A 45 -13.44 9.55 19.75
C SER A 45 -14.80 10.20 19.52
N LEU A 46 -14.87 11.53 19.48
CA LEU A 46 -16.10 12.25 19.18
C LEU A 46 -16.61 11.95 17.76
N LYS A 47 -15.70 11.79 16.79
CA LYS A 47 -16.07 11.56 15.39
C LYS A 47 -16.42 10.10 15.09
N THR A 48 -15.77 9.15 15.77
CA THR A 48 -15.85 7.71 15.43
C THR A 48 -16.60 6.88 16.45
N GLY A 49 -16.83 7.39 17.66
CA GLY A 49 -17.39 6.62 18.78
C GLY A 49 -16.40 5.63 19.41
N ILE A 50 -15.17 5.54 18.89
CA ILE A 50 -14.13 4.64 19.40
C ILE A 50 -13.29 5.41 20.43
N ARG A 51 -13.25 4.90 21.66
CA ARG A 51 -12.47 5.54 22.73
C ARG A 51 -11.02 5.06 22.68
N VAL A 52 -10.11 6.03 22.57
CA VAL A 52 -8.65 5.79 22.63
C VAL A 52 -8.11 6.56 23.82
N VAL A 53 -7.29 5.90 24.64
CA VAL A 53 -6.70 6.46 25.86
C VAL A 53 -5.19 6.29 25.84
N ALA A 54 -4.46 7.23 26.43
CA ALA A 54 -3.03 7.07 26.63
C ALA A 54 -2.79 5.97 27.68
N ASP A 55 -2.10 4.91 27.29
CA ASP A 55 -1.77 3.76 28.13
C ASP A 55 -0.39 3.23 27.75
N ALA A 56 0.54 3.20 28.71
CA ALA A 56 1.91 2.73 28.49
C ALA A 56 1.97 1.25 28.08
N ASN A 57 0.97 0.45 28.43
CA ASN A 57 0.86 -0.96 28.06
C ASN A 57 -0.22 -1.22 27.01
N GLY A 58 -0.69 -0.16 26.35
CA GLY A 58 -1.71 -0.27 25.30
C GLY A 58 -1.21 -1.02 24.06
N PRO A 59 -2.11 -1.69 23.33
CA PRO A 59 -1.73 -2.47 22.13
C PRO A 59 -1.23 -1.60 20.98
N MET A 60 -1.63 -0.33 20.91
CA MET A 60 -1.10 0.61 19.92
C MET A 60 0.12 1.33 20.46
N ALA A 61 1.06 1.68 19.58
CA ALA A 61 2.25 2.44 19.94
C ALA A 61 2.59 3.54 18.93
N LEU A 62 2.86 4.75 19.41
CA LEU A 62 3.56 5.79 18.66
C LEU A 62 5.07 5.64 18.91
N THR A 63 5.86 5.55 17.86
CA THR A 63 7.31 5.30 17.94
C THR A 63 8.06 6.14 16.90
N PRO A 64 9.28 6.63 17.22
CA PRO A 64 10.11 7.33 16.24
C PRO A 64 10.79 6.39 15.22
N GLU A 65 10.64 5.07 15.38
CA GLU A 65 11.31 4.06 14.55
C GLU A 65 10.31 3.11 13.85
N PRO A 66 10.59 2.72 12.58
CA PRO A 66 9.83 1.68 11.88
C PRO A 66 9.98 0.31 12.59
N PRO A 67 9.07 -0.67 12.35
CA PRO A 67 7.95 -0.64 11.41
C PRO A 67 6.73 0.17 11.91
N GLY A 68 5.77 0.45 11.03
CA GLY A 68 4.50 1.13 11.35
C GLY A 68 4.04 2.10 10.26
N THR A 69 2.88 2.74 10.46
CA THR A 69 2.35 3.76 9.54
C THR A 69 2.83 5.15 9.96
N PRO A 70 3.49 5.95 9.10
CA PRO A 70 3.87 7.31 9.45
C PRO A 70 2.63 8.20 9.65
N VAL A 71 2.52 8.87 10.81
CA VAL A 71 1.29 9.58 11.21
C VAL A 71 1.48 11.06 11.50
N PHE A 72 2.66 11.52 11.92
CA PHE A 72 2.99 12.94 12.10
C PHE A 72 4.49 13.15 12.34
N GLU A 73 4.94 14.40 12.19
CA GLU A 73 6.28 14.82 12.57
C GLU A 73 6.23 15.79 13.77
N ALA A 74 7.24 15.71 14.64
CA ALA A 74 7.45 16.67 15.72
C ALA A 74 8.95 16.85 15.97
N ARG A 75 9.41 18.10 16.08
CA ARG A 75 10.85 18.44 16.25
C ARG A 75 11.77 17.78 15.22
N GLY A 76 11.30 17.63 13.98
CA GLY A 76 12.05 16.97 12.90
C GLY A 76 12.15 15.44 13.02
N VAL A 77 11.41 14.83 13.95
CA VAL A 77 11.31 13.37 14.11
C VAL A 77 9.96 12.90 13.56
N LEU A 78 10.01 11.92 12.65
CA LEU A 78 8.83 11.26 12.11
C LEU A 78 8.36 10.17 13.08
N TYR A 79 7.07 10.17 13.42
CA TYR A 79 6.45 9.18 14.29
C TYR A 79 5.58 8.22 13.49
N TYR A 80 5.73 6.93 13.80
CA TYR A 80 5.00 5.82 13.24
C TYR A 80 3.99 5.28 14.26
N LEU A 81 2.79 4.97 13.80
CA LEU A 81 1.79 4.22 14.55
C LEU A 81 1.95 2.72 14.24
N ARG A 82 2.18 1.94 15.30
CA ARG A 82 2.06 0.48 15.30
C ARG A 82 0.70 0.09 15.84
N ILE A 83 0.08 -0.86 15.15
CA ILE A 83 -1.20 -1.45 15.49
C ILE A 83 -1.08 -2.98 15.39
N ASP A 84 -1.98 -3.67 16.08
CA ASP A 84 -2.25 -5.10 15.92
C ASP A 84 -3.43 -5.33 14.96
N GLU A 85 -3.84 -6.58 14.77
CA GLU A 85 -4.98 -6.99 13.95
C GLU A 85 -6.34 -6.70 14.65
N ASP A 86 -6.69 -5.42 14.80
CA ASP A 86 -8.00 -4.97 15.30
C ASP A 86 -8.56 -3.84 14.41
N ALA A 87 -9.78 -4.05 13.87
CA ALA A 87 -10.44 -3.10 12.97
C ALA A 87 -10.66 -1.70 13.56
N ARG A 88 -10.70 -1.56 14.89
CA ARG A 88 -10.79 -0.26 15.57
C ARG A 88 -9.44 0.47 15.56
N GLN A 89 -8.34 -0.27 15.59
CA GLN A 89 -6.99 0.29 15.43
C GLN A 89 -6.76 0.74 13.99
N ASP A 90 -7.25 -0.03 13.00
CA ASP A 90 -7.29 0.40 11.59
C ASP A 90 -8.04 1.72 11.41
N ARG A 91 -9.23 1.83 12.00
CA ARG A 91 -10.01 3.08 11.98
C ARG A 91 -9.25 4.27 12.56
N PHE A 92 -8.45 4.04 13.60
CA PHE A 92 -7.62 5.08 14.21
C PHE A 92 -6.48 5.51 13.28
N ARG A 93 -5.76 4.55 12.70
CA ARG A 93 -4.74 4.80 11.67
C ARG A 93 -5.32 5.60 10.51
N ASP A 94 -6.41 5.13 9.91
CA ASP A 94 -7.02 5.72 8.73
C ASP A 94 -7.49 7.15 9.00
N TRP A 95 -8.01 7.41 10.21
CA TRP A 95 -8.38 8.75 10.63
C TRP A 95 -7.17 9.67 10.75
N LEU A 96 -6.07 9.23 11.38
CA LEU A 96 -4.84 10.03 11.52
C LEU A 96 -4.26 10.41 10.16
N THR A 97 -4.31 9.51 9.19
CA THR A 97 -3.78 9.75 7.83
C THR A 97 -4.75 10.51 6.91
N SER A 98 -6.01 10.67 7.31
CA SER A 98 -7.01 11.45 6.58
C SER A 98 -6.76 12.96 6.65
N ASP A 99 -7.39 13.73 5.75
CA ASP A 99 -7.32 15.21 5.78
C ASP A 99 -7.79 15.79 7.11
N ILE A 100 -8.80 15.18 7.75
CA ILE A 100 -9.33 15.64 9.03
C ILE A 100 -8.32 15.39 10.15
N GLY A 101 -7.70 14.21 10.18
CA GLY A 101 -6.63 13.87 11.13
C GLY A 101 -5.43 14.79 10.98
N LYS A 102 -4.92 14.93 9.75
CA LYS A 102 -3.81 15.82 9.38
C LYS A 102 -4.05 17.27 9.81
N ARG A 103 -5.23 17.82 9.54
CA ARG A 103 -5.62 19.18 9.99
C ARG A 103 -5.71 19.26 11.51
N THR A 104 -6.20 18.22 12.18
CA THR A 104 -6.30 18.19 13.64
C THR A 104 -4.92 18.21 14.30
N ILE A 105 -3.98 17.44 13.75
CA ILE A 105 -2.57 17.42 14.16
C ILE A 105 -1.95 18.81 13.98
N ALA A 106 -2.05 19.38 12.77
CA ALA A 106 -1.50 20.70 12.45
C ALA A 106 -2.14 21.86 13.25
N ALA A 107 -3.37 21.70 13.71
CA ALA A 107 -4.07 22.70 14.51
C ALA A 107 -3.72 22.66 16.00
N PHE A 108 -2.81 21.77 16.44
CA PHE A 108 -2.36 21.77 17.82
C PHE A 108 -1.52 23.01 18.12
N PRO A 109 -1.92 23.86 19.10
CA PRO A 109 -1.28 25.16 19.34
C PRO A 109 -0.05 25.11 20.27
N GLY A 110 0.41 23.92 20.66
CA GLY A 110 1.47 23.75 21.65
C GLY A 110 2.89 23.63 21.06
N ASP A 111 3.86 23.52 21.97
CA ASP A 111 5.24 23.11 21.65
C ASP A 111 5.43 21.62 22.00
N PRO A 112 6.02 20.79 21.12
CA PRO A 112 6.44 21.12 19.76
C PRO A 112 5.27 21.34 18.79
N VAL A 113 5.57 22.01 17.69
CA VAL A 113 4.68 22.01 16.52
C VAL A 113 4.62 20.60 15.97
N PHE A 114 3.40 20.09 15.85
CA PHE A 114 3.11 18.83 15.18
C PHE A 114 2.57 19.13 13.79
N SER A 115 3.10 18.44 12.79
CA SER A 115 2.56 18.50 11.43
C SER A 115 2.14 17.12 10.98
N ALA A 116 1.17 17.06 10.08
CA ALA A 116 1.02 15.88 9.24
C ALA A 116 2.40 15.50 8.70
N PRO A 117 2.70 14.19 8.52
CA PRO A 117 3.94 13.85 7.87
C PRO A 117 3.89 14.61 6.56
N VAL A 118 4.90 15.45 6.32
CA VAL A 118 5.18 15.81 4.94
C VAL A 118 5.26 14.45 4.28
N ALA A 119 4.64 14.25 3.12
CA ALA A 119 4.95 13.05 2.36
C ALA A 119 6.46 13.14 2.15
N ALA A 120 7.23 12.54 3.08
CA ALA A 120 8.64 12.36 3.00
C ALA A 120 8.71 11.66 1.66
N ALA A 121 9.24 12.39 0.67
CA ALA A 121 9.45 11.92 -0.68
C ALA A 121 9.79 10.45 -0.52
N ALA A 122 8.85 9.60 -0.94
CA ALA A 122 8.71 8.21 -0.50
C ALA A 122 10.09 7.72 -0.17
N SER A 123 10.41 7.53 1.14
CA SER A 123 11.74 7.18 1.63
C SER A 123 12.40 6.42 0.51
N GLU A 124 13.40 7.01 -0.14
CA GLU A 124 14.01 6.49 -1.35
C GLU A 124 14.67 5.18 -0.94
N SER A 125 13.83 4.15 -0.78
CA SER A 125 14.21 2.78 -0.76
C SER A 125 14.98 2.69 -2.05
N ALA A 126 16.24 2.26 -1.93
CA ALA A 126 17.05 1.98 -3.10
C ALA A 126 16.14 1.32 -4.14
N PRO A 127 16.14 1.83 -5.38
CA PRO A 127 15.22 1.35 -6.39
C PRO A 127 15.35 -0.17 -6.44
N LEU A 128 14.21 -0.87 -6.41
CA LEU A 128 14.17 -2.33 -6.32
C LEU A 128 15.06 -2.98 -7.39
N PHE A 129 15.15 -2.33 -8.55
CA PHE A 129 16.11 -2.63 -9.60
C PHE A 129 16.83 -1.35 -10.02
N GLU A 130 18.12 -1.46 -10.28
CA GLU A 130 18.90 -0.40 -10.91
C GLU A 130 18.58 -0.35 -12.41
N GLY A 131 18.54 0.84 -13.00
CA GLY A 131 18.30 0.99 -14.44
C GLY A 131 17.80 2.38 -14.84
N ASP A 132 17.93 2.71 -16.12
CA ASP A 132 17.40 3.96 -16.70
C ASP A 132 15.90 3.82 -16.95
N LEU A 133 15.08 4.56 -16.18
CA LEU A 133 13.62 4.52 -16.27
C LEU A 133 13.08 4.99 -17.63
N ALA A 134 13.72 5.98 -18.25
CA ALA A 134 13.28 6.53 -19.53
C ALA A 134 13.54 5.52 -20.65
N LEU A 135 14.74 4.92 -20.65
CA LEU A 135 15.07 3.82 -21.54
C LEU A 135 14.15 2.62 -21.31
N GLY A 136 13.89 2.26 -20.05
CA GLY A 136 12.99 1.17 -19.69
C GLY A 136 11.56 1.35 -20.21
N ALA A 137 11.04 2.57 -20.15
CA ALA A 137 9.73 2.91 -20.69
C ALA A 137 9.69 2.76 -22.23
N GLU A 138 10.71 3.25 -22.93
CA GLU A 138 10.85 3.14 -24.38
C GLU A 138 10.97 1.68 -24.84
N LEU A 139 11.85 0.91 -24.19
CA LEU A 139 12.08 -0.50 -24.48
C LEU A 139 10.81 -1.32 -24.20
N SER A 140 10.15 -1.11 -23.07
CA SER A 140 8.89 -1.79 -22.73
C SER A 140 7.82 -1.55 -23.80
N LEU A 141 7.68 -0.30 -24.27
CA LEU A 141 6.74 0.03 -25.33
C LEU A 141 7.11 -0.64 -26.66
N THR A 142 8.38 -0.59 -27.04
CA THR A 142 8.86 -1.08 -28.33
C THR A 142 8.86 -2.61 -28.41
N MET A 143 9.31 -3.28 -27.35
CA MET A 143 9.56 -4.72 -27.33
C MET A 143 8.32 -5.51 -26.87
N CYS A 144 7.56 -4.98 -25.91
CA CYS A 144 6.45 -5.69 -25.27
C CYS A 144 5.08 -5.15 -25.70
N GLY A 145 5.02 -3.90 -26.19
CA GLY A 145 3.77 -3.15 -26.43
C GLY A 145 2.86 -3.70 -27.54
N ARG A 146 3.36 -4.64 -28.35
CA ARG A 146 2.57 -5.42 -29.32
C ARG A 146 1.59 -6.39 -28.63
N CYS A 147 1.99 -6.93 -27.49
CA CYS A 147 1.19 -7.90 -26.75
C CYS A 147 0.60 -7.25 -25.50
N HIS A 148 1.43 -6.58 -24.71
CA HIS A 148 1.01 -6.02 -23.43
C HIS A 148 0.61 -4.56 -23.53
N VAL A 149 -0.44 -4.18 -22.81
CA VAL A 149 -0.63 -2.77 -22.44
C VAL A 149 0.42 -2.40 -21.40
N ILE A 150 1.30 -1.46 -21.75
CA ILE A 150 2.41 -0.97 -20.91
C ILE A 150 1.93 0.20 -20.06
N GLY A 151 1.14 1.10 -20.66
CA GLY A 151 0.62 2.28 -19.99
C GLY A 151 -0.37 3.05 -20.86
N PRO A 152 -0.73 4.29 -20.47
CA PRO A 152 -1.70 5.11 -21.19
C PRO A 152 -1.37 5.30 -22.68
N GLN A 153 -0.08 5.33 -23.02
CA GLN A 153 0.44 5.50 -24.37
C GLN A 153 0.01 4.40 -25.35
N ASN A 154 -0.28 3.18 -24.87
CA ASN A 154 -0.72 2.06 -25.71
C ASN A 154 -1.98 1.36 -25.14
N ALA A 155 -2.82 2.09 -24.39
CA ALA A 155 -3.97 1.57 -23.65
C ALA A 155 -4.95 0.71 -24.48
N LYS A 156 -4.97 0.86 -25.81
CA LYS A 156 -5.85 0.12 -26.73
C LYS A 156 -5.10 -0.81 -27.71
N ASN A 157 -3.79 -1.00 -27.52
CA ASN A 157 -2.92 -1.66 -28.49
C ASN A 157 -2.30 -2.97 -27.97
N GLY A 158 -2.71 -3.45 -26.79
CA GLY A 158 -2.40 -4.81 -26.34
C GLY A 158 -3.35 -5.85 -26.95
N ILE A 159 -3.03 -7.12 -26.77
CA ILE A 159 -3.92 -8.23 -27.15
C ILE A 159 -4.73 -8.69 -25.92
N ASP A 160 -6.02 -9.00 -26.13
CA ASP A 160 -6.94 -9.35 -25.05
C ASP A 160 -6.50 -10.58 -24.23
N SER A 161 -5.67 -11.44 -24.81
CA SER A 161 -5.18 -12.66 -24.18
C SER A 161 -3.97 -12.47 -23.27
N THR A 162 -3.40 -11.26 -23.19
CA THR A 162 -2.25 -10.97 -22.32
C THR A 162 -2.56 -9.82 -21.35
N PRO A 163 -2.32 -10.01 -20.05
CA PRO A 163 -2.57 -8.97 -19.05
C PRO A 163 -1.69 -7.74 -19.27
N SER A 164 -2.15 -6.56 -18.86
CA SER A 164 -1.31 -5.35 -18.86
C SER A 164 -0.17 -5.46 -17.84
N PHE A 165 0.86 -4.62 -17.98
CA PHE A 165 1.94 -4.53 -16.97
C PHE A 165 1.39 -4.18 -15.59
N ALA A 166 0.44 -3.23 -15.53
CA ALA A 166 -0.22 -2.83 -14.29
C ALA A 166 -0.94 -4.01 -13.61
N VAL A 167 -1.59 -4.89 -14.38
CA VAL A 167 -2.25 -6.10 -13.86
C VAL A 167 -1.22 -7.15 -13.46
N LEU A 168 -0.17 -7.38 -14.24
CA LEU A 168 0.89 -8.32 -13.87
C LEU A 168 1.58 -7.92 -12.55
N LYS A 169 1.71 -6.62 -12.29
CA LYS A 169 2.31 -6.10 -11.07
C LYS A 169 1.46 -6.32 -9.81
N THR A 170 0.19 -6.72 -9.94
CA THR A 170 -0.62 -7.09 -8.77
C THR A 170 -0.34 -8.52 -8.29
N LEU A 171 0.42 -9.32 -9.04
CA LEU A 171 0.74 -10.69 -8.69
C LEU A 171 1.82 -10.75 -7.60
N PRO A 172 1.74 -11.66 -6.62
CA PRO A 172 2.75 -11.77 -5.57
C PRO A 172 4.17 -12.07 -6.09
N ASP A 173 4.27 -12.73 -7.23
CA ASP A 173 5.51 -13.17 -7.89
C ASP A 173 5.86 -12.32 -9.13
N TRP A 174 5.36 -11.08 -9.21
CA TRP A 174 5.56 -10.22 -10.38
C TRP A 174 7.06 -10.01 -10.69
N GLU A 175 7.89 -9.85 -9.67
CA GLU A 175 9.34 -9.62 -9.82
C GLU A 175 10.01 -10.77 -10.56
N ASP A 176 9.74 -12.00 -10.12
CA ASP A 176 10.30 -13.21 -10.75
C ASP A 176 9.81 -13.37 -12.19
N ARG A 177 8.52 -13.08 -12.44
CA ARG A 177 7.94 -13.14 -13.78
C ARG A 177 8.61 -12.16 -14.73
N PHE A 178 8.86 -10.93 -14.30
CA PHE A 178 9.52 -9.91 -15.10
C PHE A 178 11.02 -10.13 -15.23
N GLN A 179 11.69 -10.73 -14.24
CA GLN A 179 13.11 -11.08 -14.36
C GLN A 179 13.33 -12.27 -15.30
N GLN A 180 12.40 -13.22 -15.35
CA GLN A 180 12.59 -14.49 -16.07
C GLN A 180 11.73 -14.63 -17.31
N PHE A 181 10.99 -13.59 -17.73
CA PHE A 181 10.02 -13.72 -18.83
C PHE A 181 10.65 -14.35 -20.08
N TYR A 182 11.91 -14.01 -20.38
CA TYR A 182 12.64 -14.50 -21.57
C TYR A 182 12.83 -16.02 -21.63
N VAL A 183 12.59 -16.77 -20.55
CA VAL A 183 12.54 -18.24 -20.54
C VAL A 183 11.15 -18.82 -20.26
N LEU A 184 10.19 -17.97 -19.87
CA LEU A 184 8.81 -18.38 -19.60
C LEU A 184 7.98 -18.42 -20.88
N ARG A 185 6.94 -19.25 -20.90
CA ARG A 185 6.01 -19.31 -22.04
C ARG A 185 5.07 -18.10 -22.01
N PRO A 186 4.77 -17.47 -23.17
CA PRO A 186 5.20 -17.85 -24.52
C PRO A 186 6.56 -17.26 -24.96
N HIS A 187 7.12 -16.33 -24.18
CA HIS A 187 8.28 -15.50 -24.52
C HIS A 187 9.56 -16.26 -24.86
N GLY A 188 9.86 -17.39 -24.21
CA GLY A 188 11.08 -18.16 -24.51
C GLY A 188 11.16 -18.69 -25.95
N ALA A 189 10.05 -18.68 -26.71
CA ALA A 189 10.07 -19.02 -28.13
C ALA A 189 10.51 -17.86 -29.04
N PHE A 190 10.58 -16.62 -28.52
CA PHE A 190 10.84 -15.43 -29.34
C PHE A 190 11.64 -14.32 -28.65
N THR A 191 12.17 -14.54 -27.45
CA THR A 191 13.03 -13.58 -26.77
C THR A 191 14.46 -14.09 -26.71
N GLN A 192 15.42 -13.21 -26.95
CA GLN A 192 16.84 -13.48 -26.77
C GLN A 192 17.51 -12.36 -25.98
N ILE A 193 18.34 -12.74 -25.02
CA ILE A 193 19.21 -11.84 -24.26
C ILE A 193 20.65 -12.11 -24.67
N ALA A 194 21.32 -11.10 -25.22
CA ALA A 194 22.69 -11.17 -25.67
C ALA A 194 23.62 -11.67 -24.55
N GLY A 195 24.37 -12.73 -24.83
CA GLY A 195 25.31 -13.34 -23.87
C GLY A 195 24.66 -14.17 -22.76
N VAL A 196 23.33 -14.35 -22.78
CA VAL A 196 22.59 -15.10 -21.75
C VAL A 196 21.79 -16.24 -22.35
N THR A 197 21.03 -16.00 -23.41
CA THR A 197 20.25 -17.03 -24.10
C THR A 197 21.01 -17.60 -25.28
N GLU A 198 20.91 -18.90 -25.51
CA GLU A 198 21.39 -19.53 -26.73
C GLU A 198 20.63 -19.04 -27.98
N PRO A 199 21.24 -19.10 -29.17
CA PRO A 199 20.53 -18.94 -30.43
C PRO A 199 19.34 -19.89 -30.55
N PHE A 200 18.27 -19.47 -31.23
CA PHE A 200 17.19 -20.40 -31.57
C PHE A 200 17.72 -21.55 -32.42
N ASP A 201 17.23 -22.75 -32.13
CA ASP A 201 17.48 -23.94 -32.93
C ASP A 201 17.04 -23.69 -34.38
N PRO A 202 17.91 -23.86 -35.39
CA PRO A 202 17.55 -23.68 -36.79
C PRO A 202 16.36 -24.53 -37.25
N GLU A 203 16.13 -25.70 -36.62
CA GLU A 203 14.97 -26.56 -36.91
C GLU A 203 13.69 -26.09 -36.20
N ARG A 204 13.81 -25.18 -35.24
CA ARG A 204 12.71 -24.58 -34.47
C ARG A 204 12.94 -23.06 -34.32
N PRO A 205 12.88 -22.30 -35.43
CA PRO A 205 13.09 -20.87 -35.39
C PRO A 205 11.98 -20.16 -34.62
N SER A 206 12.23 -18.90 -34.26
CA SER A 206 11.22 -18.08 -33.60
C SER A 206 9.95 -17.93 -34.45
N PRO A 207 8.74 -18.04 -33.86
CA PRO A 207 7.48 -17.92 -34.60
C PRO A 207 7.15 -16.48 -35.03
N ILE A 208 7.87 -15.49 -34.51
CA ILE A 208 7.73 -14.07 -34.83
C ILE A 208 9.12 -13.43 -34.95
N VAL A 209 9.19 -12.16 -35.37
CA VAL A 209 10.45 -11.40 -35.28
C VAL A 209 10.90 -11.38 -33.82
N PRO A 210 12.10 -11.90 -33.50
CA PRO A 210 12.58 -11.99 -32.14
C PRO A 210 12.64 -10.64 -31.43
N VAL A 211 12.40 -10.67 -30.14
CA VAL A 211 12.74 -9.58 -29.23
C VAL A 211 14.17 -9.83 -28.76
N GLU A 212 15.09 -9.00 -29.24
CA GLU A 212 16.51 -9.07 -28.90
C GLU A 212 16.87 -7.93 -27.96
N MET A 213 17.55 -8.23 -26.84
CA MET A 213 17.96 -7.23 -25.86
C MET A 213 19.27 -7.61 -25.16
N THR A 214 19.90 -6.66 -24.47
CA THR A 214 21.02 -6.91 -23.55
C THR A 214 20.53 -7.06 -22.11
N LEU A 215 21.43 -7.39 -21.18
CA LEU A 215 21.12 -7.33 -19.75
C LEU A 215 20.83 -5.89 -19.29
N GLU A 216 21.54 -4.87 -19.81
CA GLU A 216 21.24 -3.48 -19.43
C GLU A 216 19.84 -3.05 -19.88
N ASN A 217 19.39 -3.54 -21.04
CA ASN A 217 18.01 -3.33 -21.49
C ASN A 217 17.00 -3.99 -20.55
N LEU A 218 17.28 -5.21 -20.07
CA LEU A 218 16.44 -5.89 -19.10
C LEU A 218 16.38 -5.10 -17.78
N ASP A 219 17.52 -4.65 -17.27
CA ASP A 219 17.62 -3.86 -16.03
C ASP A 219 16.81 -2.55 -16.14
N ALA A 220 16.92 -1.84 -17.27
CA ALA A 220 16.12 -0.65 -17.54
C ALA A 220 14.60 -0.96 -17.55
N ILE A 221 14.18 -2.06 -18.20
CA ILE A 221 12.79 -2.51 -18.20
C ILE A 221 12.33 -2.82 -16.77
N LEU A 222 13.11 -3.57 -15.98
CA LEU A 222 12.79 -3.93 -14.60
C LEU A 222 12.63 -2.70 -13.71
N ALA A 223 13.56 -1.74 -13.80
CA ALA A 223 13.48 -0.48 -13.09
C ALA A 223 12.18 0.29 -13.43
N TYR A 224 11.84 0.37 -14.72
CA TYR A 224 10.60 1.01 -15.17
C TYR A 224 9.34 0.31 -14.62
N VAL A 225 9.27 -1.02 -14.68
CA VAL A 225 8.12 -1.78 -14.15
C VAL A 225 8.00 -1.62 -12.63
N ALA A 226 9.11 -1.66 -11.91
CA ALA A 226 9.14 -1.43 -10.47
C ALA A 226 8.66 -0.02 -10.07
N ALA A 227 8.91 0.99 -10.90
CA ALA A 227 8.40 2.35 -10.69
C ALA A 227 6.94 2.56 -11.16
N SER A 228 6.41 1.68 -12.02
CA SER A 228 5.08 1.83 -12.63
C SER A 228 3.93 1.52 -11.65
N PRO A 229 2.76 2.18 -11.75
CA PRO A 229 1.63 1.89 -10.86
C PRO A 229 1.07 0.47 -11.09
N THR A 230 0.54 -0.15 -10.03
CA THR A 230 -0.28 -1.37 -10.11
C THR A 230 -1.69 -1.03 -10.60
N ALA A 231 -2.39 -2.01 -11.16
CA ALA A 231 -3.80 -1.88 -11.48
C ALA A 231 -4.65 -1.89 -10.21
N ASP A 232 -5.69 -1.05 -10.17
CA ASP A 232 -6.77 -1.16 -9.18
C ASP A 232 -7.77 -2.23 -9.67
N LEU A 233 -7.76 -3.38 -8.99
CA LEU A 233 -8.65 -4.50 -9.29
C LEU A 233 -9.93 -4.49 -8.44
N GLY A 234 -10.10 -3.48 -7.57
CA GLY A 234 -11.19 -3.44 -6.61
C GLY A 234 -11.06 -4.46 -5.47
N ALA A 235 -12.12 -4.62 -4.68
CA ALA A 235 -12.14 -5.54 -3.55
C ALA A 235 -12.07 -7.01 -4.02
N PRO A 236 -11.42 -7.92 -3.25
CA PRO A 236 -11.42 -9.34 -3.55
C PRO A 236 -12.83 -9.88 -3.74
N LEU A 237 -13.01 -10.76 -4.74
CA LEU A 237 -14.28 -11.46 -4.96
C LEU A 237 -14.59 -12.32 -3.73
N GLN A 238 -15.70 -12.05 -3.05
CA GLN A 238 -16.17 -12.91 -1.97
C GLN A 238 -16.70 -14.21 -2.57
N THR A 239 -16.01 -15.31 -2.32
CA THR A 239 -16.49 -16.65 -2.64
C THR A 239 -17.67 -16.97 -1.73
N GLN A 240 -18.85 -17.19 -2.32
CA GLN A 240 -20.03 -17.72 -1.63
C GLN A 240 -19.87 -19.20 -1.33
#